data_AF-A0A1V5V8R7-F1
#
_entry.id   AF-A0A1V5V8R7-F1
#
_cell.length_a   1.000
_cell.length_b   1.000
_cell.length_c   1.000
_cell.angle_alpha   90.00
_cell.angle_beta   90.00
_cell.angle_gamma   90.00
#
_symmetry.space_group_name_H-M   'P 1'
#
loop_
_entity.id
_entity.type
_entity.pdbx_description
1 polymer ?
#
loop_
_entity_poly.entity_id
_entity_poly.type
_entity_poly.pdbx_seq_one_letter_code
_entity_poly.pdbx_strand_id
1 'polypeptide(L)'
;MKWKNAMIFGLFAIAGLGYTYWPSPDPMKKYQMVAAPVPADRQQDLNRLMKAVMEFCRDGQYQTLEKAFGISPQERLICKETEGADPVEASLEVLRSHASELRWSDYEMNSYEKNPKQFEVNAKTRDGKKTLRFSFRAQGKAYRLLSIAEV
;
A
#
# COMPACT_ATOMS: atom_id res chain seq x y z
N MET A 1 28.09 70.11 -12.71
CA MET A 1 26.69 70.43 -13.08
C MET A 1 25.74 69.51 -12.31
N LYS A 2 24.74 70.12 -11.64
CA LYS A 2 23.45 69.57 -11.14
C LYS A 2 23.54 68.37 -10.19
N TRP A 3 23.60 68.59 -8.86
CA TRP A 3 22.45 68.73 -7.94
C TRP A 3 21.51 67.51 -7.95
N LYS A 4 21.46 66.76 -6.85
CA LYS A 4 20.30 66.82 -5.93
C LYS A 4 20.57 66.07 -4.62
N ASN A 5 20.17 66.77 -3.55
CA ASN A 5 20.28 66.41 -2.16
C ASN A 5 19.27 65.32 -1.77
N ALA A 6 19.56 64.76 -0.59
CA ALA A 6 18.64 64.64 0.55
C ALA A 6 18.11 63.24 0.88
N MET A 7 18.34 62.89 2.16
CA MET A 7 17.38 62.25 3.07
C MET A 7 17.15 60.73 2.89
N ILE A 8 17.12 59.87 3.90
CA ILE A 8 16.97 60.02 5.36
C ILE A 8 17.50 58.74 6.04
N PHE A 9 18.04 58.91 7.24
CA PHE A 9 18.32 57.89 8.25
C PHE A 9 17.08 57.04 8.61
N GLY A 10 17.24 55.73 8.76
CA GLY A 10 16.25 54.88 9.44
C GLY A 10 16.83 53.49 9.70
N LEU A 11 17.54 53.32 10.83
CA LEU A 11 17.04 52.65 12.04
C LEU A 11 17.12 51.12 11.97
N PHE A 12 18.00 50.58 12.82
CA PHE A 12 17.92 49.28 13.50
C PHE A 12 17.12 48.16 12.82
N ALA A 13 17.84 47.15 12.30
CA ALA A 13 17.28 45.82 12.18
C ALA A 13 18.32 44.74 12.52
N ILE A 14 18.40 44.45 13.82
CA ILE A 14 18.54 43.12 14.43
C ILE A 14 19.66 42.22 13.88
N ALA A 15 20.70 42.09 14.70
CA ALA A 15 21.50 40.87 14.80
C ALA A 15 20.57 39.68 15.06
N GLY A 16 20.14 39.01 14.00
CA GLY A 16 19.40 37.77 14.03
C GLY A 16 20.12 36.81 13.09
N LEU A 17 20.77 35.81 13.68
CA LEU A 17 21.38 34.67 13.01
C LEU A 17 20.42 34.10 11.96
N GLY A 18 20.62 34.48 10.70
CA GLY A 18 20.01 33.82 9.56
C GLY A 18 20.63 32.45 9.42
N TYR A 19 20.20 31.49 10.23
CA TYR A 19 20.29 30.09 9.87
C TYR A 19 19.55 29.95 8.55
N THR A 20 20.29 29.91 7.45
CA THR A 20 19.75 29.45 6.17
C THR A 20 19.41 27.98 6.37
N TYR A 21 18.17 27.70 6.76
CA TYR A 21 17.60 26.35 6.79
C TYR A 21 17.39 25.93 5.34
N TRP A 22 18.48 25.57 4.68
CA TRP A 22 18.41 24.85 3.41
C TRP A 22 17.86 23.47 3.77
N PRO A 23 16.69 23.05 3.25
CA PRO A 23 16.22 21.71 3.48
C PRO A 23 17.25 20.76 2.87
N SER A 24 18.04 20.11 3.72
CA SER A 24 18.82 18.94 3.31
C SER A 24 17.83 17.94 2.75
N PRO A 25 17.94 17.52 1.48
CA PRO A 25 17.06 16.51 0.92
C PRO A 25 17.23 15.27 1.79
N ASP A 26 16.19 14.96 2.57
CA ASP A 26 16.20 13.85 3.50
C ASP A 26 16.60 12.57 2.74
N PRO A 27 17.80 12.00 3.00
CA PRO A 27 18.25 10.81 2.32
C PRO A 27 17.37 9.59 2.66
N MET A 28 16.41 9.71 3.59
CA MET A 28 15.38 8.69 3.85
C MET A 28 14.13 8.82 2.99
N LYS A 29 13.92 9.93 2.27
CA LYS A 29 12.78 10.09 1.34
C LYS A 29 12.81 9.07 0.20
N LYS A 30 14.02 8.67 -0.22
CA LYS A 30 14.25 7.53 -1.14
C LYS A 30 14.00 6.16 -0.53
N TYR A 31 13.50 6.05 0.71
CA TYR A 31 13.06 4.80 1.32
C TYR A 31 11.59 4.85 1.77
N GLN A 32 10.92 6.00 1.68
CA GLN A 32 9.48 6.06 1.90
C GLN A 32 8.76 5.31 0.78
N MET A 33 7.88 4.40 1.20
CA MET A 33 6.88 3.79 0.34
C MET A 33 5.87 4.88 -0.01
N VAL A 34 5.88 5.31 -1.27
CA VAL A 34 4.85 6.20 -1.79
C VAL A 34 3.84 5.33 -2.51
N ALA A 35 2.61 5.31 -2.00
CA ALA A 35 1.48 4.73 -2.70
C ALA A 35 1.20 5.60 -3.93
N ALA A 36 1.36 5.02 -5.11
CA ALA A 36 0.97 5.64 -6.36
C ALA A 36 -0.35 5.02 -6.84
N PRO A 37 -1.23 5.81 -7.50
CA PRO A 37 -2.44 5.27 -8.11
C PRO A 37 -2.08 4.19 -9.13
N VAL A 38 -2.83 3.10 -9.12
CA VAL A 38 -2.61 1.99 -10.05
C VAL A 38 -2.93 2.42 -11.49
N PRO A 39 -2.11 2.09 -12.50
CA PRO A 39 -2.42 2.32 -13.91
C PRO A 39 -3.75 1.67 -14.36
N ALA A 40 -4.48 2.29 -15.29
CA ALA A 40 -5.84 1.86 -15.67
C ALA A 40 -5.92 0.41 -16.19
N ASP A 41 -4.93 -0.06 -16.95
CA ASP A 41 -4.80 -1.45 -17.40
C ASP A 41 -4.70 -2.42 -16.22
N ARG A 42 -3.90 -2.05 -15.22
CA ARG A 42 -3.69 -2.83 -13.99
C ARG A 42 -4.89 -2.78 -13.05
N GLN A 43 -5.62 -1.67 -13.00
CA GLN A 43 -6.86 -1.56 -12.23
C GLN A 43 -7.90 -2.57 -12.71
N GLN A 44 -8.06 -2.74 -14.03
CA GLN A 44 -9.01 -3.69 -14.57
C GLN A 44 -8.68 -5.13 -14.17
N ASP A 45 -7.40 -5.50 -14.21
CA ASP A 45 -6.96 -6.83 -13.80
C ASP A 45 -7.17 -7.07 -12.30
N LEU A 46 -6.83 -6.09 -11.45
CA LEU A 46 -7.08 -6.15 -10.01
C LEU A 46 -8.58 -6.24 -9.68
N ASN A 47 -9.45 -5.53 -10.41
CA ASN A 47 -10.90 -5.63 -10.27
C ASN A 47 -11.40 -7.06 -10.55
N ARG A 48 -10.89 -7.70 -11.62
CA ARG A 48 -11.23 -9.09 -11.93
C ARG A 48 -10.76 -10.05 -10.84
N LEU A 49 -9.56 -9.82 -10.29
CA LEU A 49 -9.03 -10.63 -9.20
C LEU A 49 -9.89 -10.49 -7.93
N MET A 50 -10.23 -9.26 -7.54
CA MET A 50 -11.09 -9.03 -6.37
C MET A 50 -12.47 -9.64 -6.54
N LYS A 51 -13.04 -9.57 -7.75
CA LYS A 51 -14.31 -10.25 -8.06
C LYS A 51 -14.18 -11.77 -7.93
N ALA A 52 -13.11 -12.36 -8.45
CA ALA A 52 -12.87 -13.80 -8.31
C ALA A 52 -12.69 -14.19 -6.84
N VAL A 53 -11.97 -13.40 -6.05
CA VAL A 53 -11.81 -13.63 -4.60
C VAL A 53 -13.16 -13.60 -3.89
N MET A 54 -14.01 -12.61 -4.18
CA MET A 54 -15.37 -12.53 -3.64
C MET A 54 -16.20 -13.78 -3.99
N GLU A 55 -16.18 -14.20 -5.25
CA GLU A 55 -16.90 -15.39 -5.73
C GLU A 55 -16.41 -16.65 -5.00
N PHE A 56 -15.09 -16.85 -4.88
CA PHE A 56 -14.54 -17.97 -4.13
C PHE A 56 -14.92 -17.96 -2.65
N CYS A 57 -14.94 -16.78 -2.01
CA CYS A 57 -15.40 -16.66 -0.62
C CYS A 57 -16.88 -17.02 -0.49
N ARG A 58 -17.72 -16.49 -1.38
CA ARG A 58 -19.18 -16.75 -1.40
C ARG A 58 -19.47 -18.24 -1.58
N ASP A 59 -18.71 -18.89 -2.46
CA ASP A 59 -18.92 -20.29 -2.83
C ASP A 59 -18.13 -21.25 -1.91
N GLY A 60 -17.45 -20.75 -0.88
CA GLY A 60 -16.69 -21.54 0.10
C GLY A 60 -15.39 -22.17 -0.42
N GLN A 61 -14.90 -21.74 -1.58
CA GLN A 61 -13.78 -22.34 -2.31
C GLN A 61 -12.40 -21.86 -1.83
N TYR A 62 -12.16 -21.88 -0.52
CA TYR A 62 -10.91 -21.38 0.07
C TYR A 62 -9.66 -22.19 -0.33
N GLN A 63 -9.80 -23.48 -0.65
CA GLN A 63 -8.68 -24.29 -1.17
C GLN A 63 -8.22 -23.80 -2.55
N THR A 64 -9.10 -23.21 -3.35
CA THR A 64 -8.74 -22.59 -4.64
C THR A 64 -7.99 -21.29 -4.40
N LEU A 65 -8.43 -20.48 -3.43
CA LEU A 65 -7.73 -19.26 -3.01
C LEU A 65 -6.33 -19.54 -2.46
N GLU A 66 -6.16 -20.63 -1.70
CA GLU A 66 -4.86 -21.07 -1.20
C GLU A 66 -3.85 -21.27 -2.34
N LYS A 67 -4.27 -21.85 -3.46
CA LYS A 67 -3.42 -22.05 -4.66
C LYS A 67 -3.08 -20.76 -5.41
N ALA A 68 -3.82 -19.68 -5.15
CA ALA A 68 -3.53 -18.36 -5.73
C ALA A 68 -2.35 -17.67 -5.05
N PHE A 69 -1.97 -18.12 -3.84
CA PHE A 69 -0.79 -17.59 -3.17
C PHE A 69 0.50 -17.94 -3.93
N GLY A 70 1.43 -16.99 -3.95
CA GLY A 70 2.71 -17.12 -4.64
C GLY A 70 3.82 -17.80 -3.82
N ILE A 71 3.46 -18.59 -2.80
CA ILE A 71 4.39 -19.23 -1.87
C ILE A 71 4.26 -20.75 -1.95
N SER A 72 5.41 -21.44 -1.97
CA SER A 72 5.46 -22.89 -2.06
C SER A 72 5.15 -23.56 -0.71
N PRO A 73 4.74 -24.85 -0.70
CA PRO A 73 4.55 -25.60 0.54
C PRO A 73 5.80 -25.66 1.43
N GLN A 74 7.00 -25.71 0.84
CA GLN A 74 8.26 -25.72 1.59
C GLN A 74 8.51 -24.37 2.27
N GLU A 75 8.31 -23.26 1.56
CA GLU A 75 8.43 -21.93 2.16
C GLU A 75 7.41 -21.71 3.27
N ARG A 76 6.18 -22.21 3.11
CA ARG A 76 5.16 -22.17 4.17
C ARG A 76 5.57 -22.95 5.42
N LEU A 77 6.16 -24.13 5.24
CA LEU A 77 6.67 -24.93 6.34
C LEU A 77 7.81 -24.20 7.07
N ILE A 78 8.74 -23.60 6.32
CA ILE A 78 9.82 -22.79 6.90
C ILE A 78 9.23 -21.64 7.73
N CYS A 79 8.30 -20.84 7.17
CA CYS A 79 7.65 -19.77 7.92
C CYS A 79 6.93 -20.28 9.17
N LYS A 80 6.25 -21.43 9.09
CA LYS A 80 5.58 -22.03 10.24
C LYS A 80 6.56 -22.42 11.35
N GLU A 81 7.73 -22.92 10.99
CA GLU A 81 8.78 -23.29 11.95
C GLU A 81 9.51 -22.07 12.52
N THR A 82 9.74 -21.02 11.72
CA THR A 82 10.52 -19.84 12.13
C THR A 82 9.69 -18.75 12.77
N GLU A 83 8.48 -18.50 12.27
CA GLU A 83 7.57 -17.43 12.71
C GLU A 83 6.41 -17.97 13.56
N GLY A 84 6.29 -19.29 13.68
CA GLY A 84 5.25 -19.96 14.48
C GLY A 84 3.88 -20.05 13.79
N ALA A 85 3.75 -19.55 12.56
CA ALA A 85 2.50 -19.55 11.81
C ALA A 85 2.74 -19.72 10.30
N ASP A 86 1.80 -20.39 9.63
CA ASP A 86 1.77 -20.43 8.16
C ASP A 86 1.11 -19.15 7.63
N PRO A 87 1.82 -18.34 6.82
CA PRO A 87 1.33 -17.05 6.36
C PRO A 87 0.09 -17.16 5.47
N VAL A 88 -0.09 -18.28 4.76
CA VAL A 88 -1.28 -18.51 3.92
C VAL A 88 -2.46 -18.92 4.79
N GLU A 89 -2.25 -19.80 5.77
CA GLU A 89 -3.30 -20.18 6.73
C GLU A 89 -3.83 -18.94 7.46
N ALA A 90 -2.92 -18.11 8.00
CA ALA A 90 -3.27 -16.86 8.67
C ALA A 90 -4.03 -15.89 7.76
N SER A 91 -3.57 -15.70 6.51
CA SER A 91 -4.26 -14.83 5.55
C SER A 91 -5.67 -15.31 5.22
N LEU A 92 -5.86 -16.62 5.03
CA LEU A 92 -7.16 -17.21 4.74
C LEU A 92 -8.09 -17.17 5.96
N GLU A 93 -7.56 -17.26 7.17
CA GLU A 93 -8.33 -17.12 8.40
C GLU A 93 -8.88 -15.70 8.57
N VAL A 94 -8.05 -14.67 8.34
CA VAL A 94 -8.49 -13.27 8.33
C VAL A 94 -9.60 -13.07 7.29
N LEU A 95 -9.40 -13.60 6.09
CA LEU A 95 -10.41 -13.51 5.03
C LEU A 95 -11.71 -14.20 5.44
N ARG A 96 -11.66 -15.44 5.94
CA ARG A 96 -12.85 -16.18 6.38
C ARG A 96 -13.63 -15.43 7.46
N SER A 97 -12.92 -14.80 8.39
CA SER A 97 -13.52 -14.07 9.52
C SER A 97 -14.26 -12.81 9.10
N HIS A 98 -13.86 -12.18 7.99
CA HIS A 98 -14.38 -10.85 7.60
C HIS A 98 -15.02 -10.80 6.21
N ALA A 99 -14.92 -11.84 5.39
CA ALA A 99 -15.37 -11.82 3.99
C ALA A 99 -16.87 -11.47 3.82
N SER A 100 -17.73 -11.92 4.74
CA SER A 100 -19.17 -11.63 4.73
C SER A 100 -19.49 -10.16 5.01
N GLU A 101 -18.59 -9.49 5.72
CA GLU A 101 -18.73 -8.10 6.16
C GLU A 101 -18.06 -7.12 5.20
N LEU A 102 -17.25 -7.58 4.24
CA LEU A 102 -16.56 -6.69 3.31
C LEU A 102 -17.50 -5.96 2.34
N ARG A 103 -17.14 -4.72 2.02
CA ARG A 103 -17.70 -3.94 0.91
C ARG A 103 -16.92 -4.26 -0.38
N TRP A 104 -17.32 -5.34 -1.06
CA TRP A 104 -16.65 -5.80 -2.29
C TRP A 104 -16.78 -4.86 -3.51
N SER A 105 -17.57 -3.80 -3.41
CA SER A 105 -17.75 -2.81 -4.48
C SER A 105 -16.97 -1.51 -4.27
N ASP A 106 -16.32 -1.34 -3.11
CA ASP A 106 -15.72 -0.08 -2.69
C ASP A 106 -14.39 -0.36 -1.98
N TYR A 107 -13.31 -0.39 -2.76
CA TYR A 107 -11.95 -0.62 -2.29
C TYR A 107 -10.96 0.33 -2.95
N GLU A 108 -9.90 0.64 -2.20
CA GLU A 108 -8.82 1.51 -2.65
C GLU A 108 -7.68 0.66 -3.21
N MET A 109 -7.18 1.01 -4.40
CA MET A 109 -6.05 0.31 -5.02
C MET A 109 -4.80 1.18 -5.02
N ASN A 110 -3.70 0.62 -4.54
CA ASN A 110 -2.41 1.28 -4.47
C ASN A 110 -1.34 0.43 -5.17
N SER A 111 -0.39 1.10 -5.81
CA SER A 111 0.84 0.50 -6.29
C SER A 111 2.03 1.12 -5.57
N TYR A 112 3.16 0.43 -5.61
CA TYR A 112 4.41 0.95 -5.05
C TYR A 112 5.27 1.57 -6.14
N GLU A 113 5.63 2.86 -6.03
CA GLU A 113 6.50 3.53 -7.02
C GLU A 113 7.81 2.77 -7.27
N LYS A 114 8.43 2.29 -6.19
CA LYS A 114 9.71 1.56 -6.23
C LYS A 114 9.56 0.07 -6.52
N ASN A 115 8.34 -0.45 -6.51
CA ASN A 115 8.06 -1.84 -6.81
C ASN A 115 6.77 -1.92 -7.64
N PRO A 116 6.81 -1.56 -8.93
CA PRO A 116 5.63 -1.45 -9.79
C PRO A 116 4.97 -2.80 -10.10
N LYS A 117 5.55 -3.91 -9.61
CA LYS A 117 4.95 -5.24 -9.71
C LYS A 117 4.11 -5.60 -8.48
N GLN A 118 4.14 -4.79 -7.43
CA GLN A 118 3.39 -5.04 -6.21
C GLN A 118 2.23 -4.05 -6.08
N PHE A 119 1.08 -4.57 -5.68
CA PHE A 119 -0.17 -3.84 -5.57
C PHE A 119 -0.84 -4.18 -4.25
N GLU A 120 -1.54 -3.22 -3.68
CA GLU A 120 -2.41 -3.40 -2.53
C GLU A 120 -3.83 -3.03 -2.89
N VAL A 121 -4.78 -3.81 -2.40
CA VAL A 121 -6.20 -3.47 -2.44
C VAL A 121 -6.71 -3.44 -1.00
N ASN A 122 -7.23 -2.30 -0.57
CA ASN A 122 -7.76 -2.10 0.77
C ASN A 122 -9.30 -2.08 0.70
N ALA A 123 -9.94 -3.11 1.25
CA ALA A 123 -11.40 -3.22 1.31
C ALA A 123 -11.87 -3.03 2.75
N LYS A 124 -12.82 -2.11 2.95
CA LYS A 124 -13.39 -1.83 4.28
C LYS A 124 -14.56 -2.76 4.57
N THR A 125 -14.77 -3.10 5.84
CA THR A 125 -16.02 -3.73 6.28
C THR A 125 -17.21 -2.79 6.12
N ARG A 126 -18.42 -3.35 6.09
CA ARG A 126 -19.67 -2.61 5.92
C ARG A 126 -19.89 -1.57 7.01
N ASP A 127 -19.44 -1.86 8.22
CA ASP A 127 -19.47 -0.93 9.35
C ASP A 127 -18.29 0.07 9.37
N GLY A 128 -17.33 -0.09 8.46
CA GLY A 128 -16.15 0.78 8.32
C GLY A 128 -15.11 0.64 9.43
N LYS A 129 -15.27 -0.32 10.36
CA LYS A 129 -14.36 -0.46 11.52
C LYS A 129 -13.05 -1.17 11.19
N LYS A 130 -13.07 -2.05 10.20
CA LYS A 130 -11.91 -2.85 9.81
C LYS A 130 -11.60 -2.64 8.33
N THR A 131 -10.32 -2.72 8.00
CA THR A 131 -9.85 -2.72 6.62
C THR A 131 -9.06 -4.00 6.40
N LEU A 132 -9.44 -4.76 5.37
CA LEU A 132 -8.62 -5.88 4.90
C LEU A 132 -7.76 -5.40 3.74
N ARG A 133 -6.45 -5.58 3.89
CA ARG A 133 -5.46 -5.34 2.85
C ARG A 133 -5.13 -6.64 2.14
N PHE A 134 -5.36 -6.65 0.83
CA PHE A 134 -4.96 -7.72 -0.07
C PHE A 134 -3.69 -7.29 -0.81
N SER A 135 -2.60 -8.04 -0.64
CA SER A 135 -1.33 -7.75 -1.32
C SER A 135 -1.15 -8.67 -2.52
N PHE A 136 -0.93 -8.09 -3.70
CA PHE A 136 -0.72 -8.84 -4.95
C PHE A 136 0.65 -8.56 -5.55
N ARG A 137 1.19 -9.55 -6.26
CA ARG A 137 2.39 -9.41 -7.09
C ARG A 137 2.10 -9.85 -8.52
N ALA A 138 2.39 -8.99 -9.49
CA ALA A 138 2.41 -9.35 -10.89
C ALA A 138 3.62 -10.24 -11.22
N GLN A 139 3.34 -11.35 -11.90
CA GLN A 139 4.32 -12.30 -12.42
C GLN A 139 4.03 -12.52 -13.92
N GLY A 140 4.62 -11.65 -14.75
CA GLY A 140 4.31 -11.60 -16.18
C GLY A 140 2.88 -11.12 -16.43
N LYS A 141 2.05 -11.97 -17.05
CA LYS A 141 0.62 -11.71 -17.29
C LYS A 141 -0.29 -12.24 -16.17
N ALA A 142 0.27 -12.93 -15.17
CA ALA A 142 -0.48 -13.47 -14.05
C ALA A 142 -0.24 -12.64 -12.78
N TYR A 143 -1.09 -12.85 -11.79
CA TYR A 143 -0.94 -12.25 -10.46
C TYR A 143 -0.94 -13.35 -9.41
N ARG A 144 -0.13 -13.14 -8.36
CA ARG A 144 -0.09 -13.98 -7.17
C ARG A 144 -0.55 -13.18 -5.97
N LEU A 145 -1.36 -13.80 -5.13
CA LEU A 145 -1.68 -13.27 -3.82
C LEU A 145 -0.46 -13.47 -2.92
N LEU A 146 -0.08 -12.44 -2.18
CA LEU A 146 1.03 -12.49 -1.23
C LEU A 146 0.52 -12.64 0.20
N SER A 147 -0.47 -11.83 0.58
CA SER A 147 -1.04 -11.82 1.93
C SER A 147 -2.43 -11.19 1.94
N ILE A 148 -3.19 -11.53 2.99
CA ILE A 148 -4.41 -10.82 3.39
C ILE A 148 -4.28 -10.52 4.88
N ALA A 149 -4.41 -9.26 5.26
CA ALA A 149 -4.26 -8.84 6.66
C ALA A 149 -5.27 -7.76 7.04
N GLU A 150 -5.64 -7.70 8.31
CA GLU A 150 -6.33 -6.55 8.89
C GLU A 150 -5.31 -5.41 9.09
N VAL A 151 -5.71 -4.18 8.76
CA VAL A 151 -4.87 -2.97 8.85
C VAL A 151 -5.60 -1.77 9.44
#